data_AF-A0A9E5D2B3-F1
#
_entry.id   AF-A0A9E5D2B3-F1
#
_cell.length_a   1.000
_cell.length_b   1.000
_cell.length_c   1.000
_cell.angle_alpha   90.00
_cell.angle_beta   90.00
_cell.angle_gamma   90.00
#
_symmetry.space_group_name_H-M   'P 1'
#
loop_
_entity.id
_entity.type
_entity.pdbx_description
1 polymer ?
#
loop_
_entity_poly.entity_id
_entity_poly.type
_entity_poly.pdbx_seq_one_letter_code
_entity_poly.pdbx_strand_id
1 'polypeptide(L)'
;RYPGMLSGLLERTAHIGFALPGIAIALALVFFGANYAPILYQTTGLLILAYVVLFISAALGAVRASLLQVSPNVEEAARGLGRTPLTVFTSVTLPLVRPGIISGASLVFLLTMKELPATLILGPIGFKTLATSIWSAASEAFFAQAAAPALLLILVSSAPLAFFMLRERK
;
A
#
# COMPACT_ATOMS: atom_id res chain seq x y z
N ARG A 1 -12.96 4.30 13.97
CA ARG A 1 -14.06 5.23 14.31
C ARG A 1 -14.95 4.63 15.41
N TYR A 2 -15.43 3.39 15.27
CA TYR A 2 -16.05 2.66 16.38
C TYR A 2 -15.00 1.79 17.08
N PRO A 3 -14.58 2.13 18.31
CA PRO A 3 -13.62 1.31 19.04
C PRO A 3 -14.30 0.02 19.51
N GLY A 4 -13.81 -1.12 19.02
CA GLY A 4 -14.20 -2.45 19.48
C GLY A 4 -12.98 -3.37 19.61
N MET A 5 -13.15 -4.52 20.26
CA MET A 5 -12.05 -5.46 20.46
C MET A 5 -11.48 -5.98 19.13
N LEU A 6 -12.36 -6.29 18.19
CA LEU A 6 -11.99 -6.70 16.82
C LEU A 6 -11.27 -5.58 16.06
N SER A 7 -11.75 -4.33 16.14
CA SER A 7 -11.09 -3.22 15.45
C SER A 7 -9.71 -2.93 16.05
N GLY A 8 -9.58 -3.02 17.38
CA GLY A 8 -8.31 -2.86 18.07
C GLY A 8 -7.31 -3.96 17.71
N LEU A 9 -7.77 -5.21 17.61
CA LEU A 9 -6.93 -6.32 17.17
C LEU A 9 -6.47 -6.13 15.72
N LEU A 10 -7.39 -5.83 14.80
CA LEU A 10 -7.09 -5.59 13.37
C LEU A 10 -6.12 -4.42 13.17
N GLU A 11 -6.31 -3.32 13.91
CA GLU A 11 -5.43 -2.16 13.84
C GLU A 11 -4.02 -2.51 14.35
N ARG A 12 -3.91 -3.25 15.46
CA ARG A 12 -2.63 -3.73 15.98
C ARG A 12 -1.93 -4.66 15.00
N THR A 13 -2.64 -5.66 14.45
CA THR A 13 -2.06 -6.61 13.48
C THR A 13 -1.58 -5.89 12.22
N ALA A 14 -2.33 -4.89 11.76
CA ALA A 14 -1.93 -4.11 10.59
C ALA A 14 -0.64 -3.31 10.85
N HIS A 15 -0.40 -2.79 12.05
CA HIS A 15 0.80 -2.01 12.37
C HIS A 15 2.05 -2.87 12.61
N ILE A 16 1.89 -4.14 13.01
CA ILE A 16 3.02 -5.06 13.21
C ILE A 16 3.80 -5.28 11.91
N GLY A 17 3.11 -5.39 10.77
CA GLY A 17 3.76 -5.55 9.46
C GLY A 17 4.72 -4.40 9.10
N PHE A 18 4.41 -3.17 9.53
CA PHE A 18 5.26 -2.00 9.28
C PHE A 18 6.48 -1.93 10.21
N ALA A 19 6.41 -2.56 11.39
CA ALA A 19 7.54 -2.61 12.32
C ALA A 19 8.62 -3.61 11.89
N LEU A 20 8.27 -4.58 11.04
CA LEU A 20 9.19 -5.59 10.56
C LEU A 20 10.01 -5.06 9.38
N PRO A 21 11.34 -5.26 9.35
CA PRO A 21 12.14 -5.00 8.17
C PRO A 21 11.61 -5.79 6.97
N GLY A 22 11.63 -5.21 5.76
CA GLY A 22 11.13 -5.87 4.55
C GLY A 22 11.78 -7.22 4.26
N ILE A 23 13.07 -7.37 4.60
CA ILE A 23 13.81 -8.62 4.52
C ILE A 23 13.18 -9.71 5.39
N ALA A 24 12.78 -9.38 6.63
CA ALA A 24 12.21 -10.36 7.56
C ALA A 24 10.86 -10.90 7.04
N ILE A 25 10.01 -10.02 6.52
CA ILE A 25 8.74 -10.42 5.89
C ILE A 25 9.00 -11.27 4.65
N ALA A 26 9.97 -10.86 3.82
CA ALA A 26 10.29 -11.59 2.60
C ALA A 26 10.79 -13.02 2.90
N LEU A 27 11.72 -13.17 3.83
CA LEU A 27 12.22 -14.49 4.25
C LEU A 27 11.13 -15.36 4.88
N ALA A 28 10.25 -14.77 5.70
CA ALA A 28 9.11 -15.49 6.26
C ALA A 28 8.17 -16.01 5.17
N LEU A 29 7.90 -15.20 4.15
CA LEU A 29 7.06 -15.58 3.01
C LEU A 29 7.74 -16.58 2.07
N VAL A 30 9.08 -16.53 1.91
CA VAL A 30 9.86 -17.57 1.22
C VAL A 30 9.68 -18.90 1.95
N PHE A 31 9.89 -18.93 3.26
CA PHE A 31 9.72 -20.13 4.07
C PHE A 31 8.31 -20.69 3.95
N PHE A 32 7.29 -19.83 4.10
CA PHE A 32 5.89 -20.22 3.98
C PHE A 32 5.56 -20.75 2.58
N GLY A 33 5.94 -20.00 1.53
CA GLY A 33 5.70 -20.37 0.14
C GLY A 33 6.36 -21.71 -0.22
N ALA A 34 7.63 -21.90 0.16
CA ALA A 34 8.36 -23.12 -0.17
C ALA A 34 7.83 -24.37 0.55
N ASN A 35 7.39 -24.23 1.82
CA ASN A 35 7.03 -25.39 2.64
C ASN A 35 5.53 -25.70 2.69
N TYR A 36 4.68 -24.67 2.59
CA TYR A 36 3.23 -24.81 2.82
C TYR A 36 2.37 -24.35 1.64
N ALA A 37 2.87 -23.45 0.80
CA ALA A 37 2.13 -22.93 -0.35
C ALA A 37 2.97 -22.94 -1.64
N PRO A 38 3.47 -24.10 -2.11
CA PRO A 38 4.39 -24.18 -3.24
C PRO A 38 3.79 -23.64 -4.54
N ILE A 39 2.47 -23.66 -4.69
CA ILE A 39 1.76 -23.07 -5.84
C ILE A 39 1.88 -21.54 -5.91
N LEU A 40 2.08 -20.87 -4.77
CA LEU A 40 2.29 -19.43 -4.69
C LEU A 40 3.79 -19.06 -4.72
N TYR A 41 4.67 -20.00 -4.39
CA TYR A 41 6.11 -19.76 -4.39
C TYR A 41 6.61 -19.37 -5.78
N GLN A 42 7.53 -18.39 -5.83
CA GLN A 42 8.06 -17.83 -7.07
C GLN A 42 7.01 -17.27 -8.04
N THR A 43 5.84 -16.85 -7.53
CA THR A 43 4.84 -16.12 -8.30
C THR A 43 4.81 -14.65 -7.90
N THR A 44 4.39 -13.79 -8.83
CA THR A 44 4.08 -12.38 -8.53
C THR A 44 3.00 -12.24 -7.47
N GLY A 45 2.13 -13.24 -7.29
CA GLY A 45 1.11 -13.24 -6.23
C GLY A 45 1.72 -13.20 -4.83
N LEU A 46 2.78 -13.97 -4.57
CA LEU A 46 3.46 -13.95 -3.28
C LEU A 46 4.21 -12.63 -3.03
N LEU A 47 4.78 -12.03 -4.08
CA LEU A 47 5.37 -10.69 -4.01
C LEU A 47 4.32 -9.62 -3.70
N ILE A 48 3.16 -9.67 -4.36
CA ILE A 48 2.04 -8.75 -4.09
C ILE A 48 1.58 -8.91 -2.64
N LEU A 49 1.47 -10.14 -2.13
CA LEU A 49 1.13 -10.39 -0.72
C LEU A 49 2.14 -9.73 0.22
N ALA A 50 3.44 -9.80 -0.07
CA ALA A 50 4.48 -9.13 0.71
C ALA A 50 4.26 -7.61 0.76
N TYR A 51 3.94 -6.99 -0.39
CA TYR A 51 3.65 -5.56 -0.44
C TYR A 51 2.38 -5.19 0.32
N VAL A 52 1.33 -6.03 0.28
CA VAL A 52 0.14 -5.81 1.12
C VAL A 52 0.54 -5.81 2.58
N VAL A 53 1.29 -6.81 3.06
CA VAL A 53 1.73 -6.88 4.45
C VAL A 53 2.59 -5.68 4.86
N LEU A 54 3.49 -5.23 3.97
CA LEU A 54 4.38 -4.10 4.22
C LEU A 54 3.66 -2.75 4.28
N PHE A 55 2.67 -2.54 3.40
CA PHE A 55 2.11 -1.21 3.16
C PHE A 55 0.66 -1.04 3.60
N ILE A 56 0.04 -2.09 4.18
CA ILE A 56 -1.32 -2.01 4.72
C ILE A 56 -1.46 -0.93 5.79
N SER A 57 -0.49 -0.78 6.69
CA SER A 57 -0.57 0.24 7.76
C SER A 57 -0.53 1.66 7.19
N ALA A 58 0.29 1.89 6.16
CA ALA A 58 0.35 3.17 5.46
C ALA A 58 -1.00 3.49 4.78
N ALA A 59 -1.62 2.50 4.15
CA ALA A 59 -2.95 2.64 3.56
C ALA A 59 -4.03 2.95 4.61
N LEU A 60 -4.04 2.20 5.72
CA LEU A 60 -4.99 2.38 6.82
C LEU A 60 -4.84 3.75 7.47
N GLY A 61 -3.61 4.24 7.66
CA GLY A 61 -3.35 5.56 8.23
C GLY A 61 -4.04 6.68 7.46
N ALA A 62 -3.88 6.70 6.13
CA ALA A 62 -4.49 7.70 5.26
C ALA A 62 -6.03 7.61 5.22
N VAL A 63 -6.58 6.39 5.11
CA VAL A 63 -8.03 6.17 5.12
C VAL A 63 -8.64 6.56 6.46
N ARG A 64 -7.99 6.20 7.57
CA ARG A 64 -8.43 6.53 8.93
C ARG A 64 -8.44 8.03 9.16
N ALA A 65 -7.39 8.74 8.73
CA ALA A 65 -7.32 10.19 8.85
C ALA A 65 -8.53 10.87 8.18
N SER A 66 -8.89 10.44 6.96
CA SER A 66 -10.06 10.97 6.26
C SER A 66 -11.39 10.54 6.88
N LEU A 67 -11.50 9.29 7.36
CA LEU A 67 -12.70 8.80 8.04
C LEU A 67 -13.00 9.56 9.34
N LEU A 68 -11.96 9.99 10.07
CA LEU A 68 -12.12 10.80 11.29
C LEU A 68 -12.62 12.22 11.02
N GLN A 69 -12.48 12.73 9.79
CA GLN A 69 -13.02 14.03 9.38
C GLN A 69 -14.51 13.98 9.02
N VAL A 70 -15.07 12.78 8.78
CA VAL A 70 -16.50 12.64 8.46
C VAL A 70 -17.33 12.77 9.72
N SER A 71 -18.27 13.73 9.75
CA SER A 71 -19.19 13.93 10.87
C SER A 71 -20.21 12.78 10.99
N PRO A 72 -20.46 12.23 12.20
CA PRO A 72 -21.48 11.18 12.40
C PRO A 72 -22.90 11.63 12.05
N ASN A 73 -23.19 12.92 12.23
CA ASN A 73 -24.53 13.48 12.04
C ASN A 73 -25.04 13.31 10.60
N VAL A 74 -24.15 13.31 9.60
CA VAL A 74 -24.53 13.14 8.19
C VAL A 74 -24.98 11.70 7.92
N GLU A 75 -24.35 10.72 8.57
CA GLU A 75 -24.75 9.31 8.48
C GLU A 75 -26.03 9.03 9.27
N GLU A 76 -26.20 9.68 10.42
CA GLU A 76 -27.42 9.63 11.23
C GLU A 76 -28.63 10.22 10.50
N ALA A 77 -28.46 11.37 9.85
CA ALA A 77 -29.51 11.96 9.01
C ALA A 77 -29.94 11.01 7.88
N ALA A 78 -28.98 10.38 7.19
CA ALA A 78 -29.29 9.42 6.14
C ALA A 78 -30.02 8.17 6.68
N ARG A 79 -29.66 7.68 7.87
CA ARG A 79 -30.38 6.60 8.56
C ARG A 79 -31.79 7.02 8.97
N GLY A 80 -31.97 8.25 9.45
CA GLY A 80 -33.28 8.83 9.79
C GLY A 80 -34.25 8.93 8.60
N LEU A 81 -33.71 9.06 7.39
CA LEU A 81 -34.47 8.98 6.13
C LEU A 81 -34.77 7.54 5.67
N GLY A 82 -34.59 6.54 6.54
CA GLY A 82 -34.90 5.14 6.26
C GLY A 82 -33.85 4.39 5.43
N ARG A 83 -32.65 4.96 5.22
CA ARG A 83 -31.58 4.26 4.48
C ARG A 83 -30.91 3.18 5.32
N THR A 84 -30.67 2.03 4.69
CA THR A 84 -29.94 0.91 5.33
C THR A 84 -28.46 1.25 5.56
N PRO A 85 -27.76 0.61 6.53
CA PRO A 85 -26.35 0.87 6.81
C PRO A 85 -25.44 0.75 5.58
N LEU A 86 -25.70 -0.25 4.72
CA LEU A 86 -24.92 -0.43 3.49
C LEU A 86 -25.13 0.72 2.50
N THR A 87 -26.38 1.20 2.36
CA THR A 87 -26.68 2.36 1.51
C THR A 87 -26.04 3.63 2.05
N VAL A 88 -26.06 3.84 3.38
CA VAL A 88 -25.39 4.99 4.02
C VAL A 88 -23.88 4.94 3.77
N PHE A 89 -23.26 3.78 3.94
CA PHE A 89 -21.84 3.60 3.67
C PHE A 89 -21.50 3.93 2.21
N THR A 90 -22.21 3.37 1.23
CA THR A 90 -21.84 3.54 -0.19
C THR A 90 -22.22 4.91 -0.75
N SER A 91 -23.29 5.53 -0.26
CA SER A 91 -23.78 6.83 -0.78
C SER A 91 -23.32 8.06 0.00
N VAL A 92 -22.89 7.89 1.26
CA VAL A 92 -22.47 9.00 2.13
C VAL A 92 -21.01 8.83 2.54
N THR A 93 -20.70 7.80 3.33
CA THR A 93 -19.38 7.65 3.95
C THR A 93 -18.28 7.43 2.91
N LEU A 94 -18.46 6.50 1.98
CA LEU A 94 -17.45 6.14 0.99
C LEU A 94 -17.09 7.35 0.09
N PRO A 95 -18.04 8.10 -0.52
CA PRO A 95 -17.73 9.32 -1.25
C PRO A 95 -16.96 10.37 -0.44
N LEU A 96 -17.31 10.56 0.84
CA LEU A 96 -16.65 11.52 1.72
C LEU A 96 -15.21 11.08 2.09
N VAL A 97 -14.94 9.78 2.15
CA VAL A 97 -13.61 9.22 2.49
C VAL A 97 -12.74 8.98 1.24
N ARG A 98 -13.29 9.10 0.02
CA ARG A 98 -12.54 8.94 -1.25
C ARG A 98 -11.23 9.73 -1.30
N PRO A 99 -11.13 11.00 -0.85
CA PRO A 99 -9.87 11.72 -0.84
C PRO A 99 -8.78 11.01 -0.02
N GLY A 100 -9.12 10.48 1.16
CA GLY A 100 -8.19 9.70 1.98
C GLY A 100 -7.79 8.36 1.36
N ILE A 101 -8.72 7.68 0.68
CA ILE A 101 -8.42 6.44 -0.06
C ILE A 101 -7.41 6.74 -1.17
N ILE A 102 -7.60 7.82 -1.91
CA ILE A 102 -6.70 8.21 -3.00
C ILE A 102 -5.34 8.63 -2.45
N SER A 103 -5.30 9.37 -1.35
CA SER A 103 -4.06 9.71 -0.64
C SER A 103 -3.30 8.45 -0.21
N GLY A 104 -3.99 7.50 0.42
CA GLY A 104 -3.41 6.21 0.82
C GLY A 104 -2.91 5.40 -0.36
N ALA A 105 -3.68 5.33 -1.45
CA ALA A 105 -3.27 4.64 -2.67
C ALA A 105 -2.01 5.27 -3.29
N SER A 106 -1.93 6.60 -3.36
CA SER A 106 -0.74 7.32 -3.84
C SER A 106 0.48 7.02 -2.97
N LEU A 107 0.32 7.00 -1.64
CA LEU A 107 1.40 6.69 -0.70
C LEU A 107 1.89 5.25 -0.87
N VAL A 108 0.98 4.27 -0.92
CA VAL A 108 1.32 2.85 -1.13
C VAL A 108 2.00 2.65 -2.48
N PHE A 109 1.53 3.32 -3.53
CA PHE A 109 2.15 3.26 -4.85
C PHE A 109 3.61 3.72 -4.79
N LEU A 110 3.86 4.87 -4.17
CA LEU A 110 5.21 5.42 -4.02
C LEU A 110 6.11 4.50 -3.18
N LEU A 111 5.58 3.94 -2.09
CA LEU A 111 6.31 2.99 -1.26
C LEU A 111 6.69 1.71 -2.02
N THR A 112 5.77 1.21 -2.85
CA THR A 112 5.95 0.00 -3.65
C THR A 112 6.91 0.21 -4.82
N MET A 113 6.85 1.36 -5.51
CA MET A 113 7.73 1.68 -6.66
C MET A 113 9.22 1.64 -6.31
N LYS A 114 9.58 2.04 -5.08
CA LYS A 114 10.95 2.05 -4.57
C LYS A 114 11.28 0.86 -3.67
N GLU A 115 10.37 -0.10 -3.53
CA GLU A 115 10.63 -1.30 -2.74
C GLU A 115 11.71 -2.12 -3.44
N LEU A 116 12.67 -2.62 -2.67
CA LEU A 116 13.81 -3.37 -3.19
C LEU A 116 14.03 -4.69 -2.43
N PRO A 117 14.11 -4.73 -1.09
CA PRO A 117 14.50 -5.97 -0.41
C PRO A 117 13.53 -7.13 -0.62
N ALA A 118 12.22 -6.90 -0.51
CA ALA A 118 11.23 -7.95 -0.75
C ALA A 118 11.20 -8.34 -2.23
N THR A 119 11.35 -7.38 -3.14
CA THR A 119 11.45 -7.63 -4.59
C THR A 119 12.62 -8.55 -4.93
N LEU A 120 13.80 -8.29 -4.37
CA LEU A 120 15.01 -9.10 -4.64
C LEU A 120 14.88 -10.54 -4.14
N ILE A 121 14.14 -10.75 -3.05
CA ILE A 121 14.03 -12.06 -2.38
C ILE A 121 12.85 -12.87 -2.94
N LEU A 122 11.69 -12.24 -3.16
CA LEU A 122 10.45 -12.90 -3.56
C LEU A 122 10.12 -12.77 -5.05
N GLY A 123 10.83 -11.90 -5.77
CA GLY A 123 10.66 -11.75 -7.22
C GLY A 123 10.79 -13.10 -7.93
N PRO A 124 9.83 -13.45 -8.81
CA PRO A 124 9.98 -14.62 -9.68
C PRO A 124 11.27 -14.56 -10.50
N ILE A 125 11.77 -15.71 -10.95
CA ILE A 125 12.97 -15.77 -11.80
C ILE A 125 12.77 -14.88 -13.03
N GLY A 126 13.75 -14.00 -13.28
CA GLY A 126 13.73 -13.06 -14.40
C GLY A 126 12.85 -11.82 -14.18
N PHE A 127 12.19 -11.67 -13.02
CA PHE A 127 11.42 -10.48 -12.71
C PHE A 127 12.36 -9.30 -12.42
N LYS A 128 12.31 -8.28 -13.28
CA LYS A 128 13.10 -7.07 -13.15
C LYS A 128 12.17 -5.86 -13.00
N THR A 129 12.46 -5.04 -11.99
CA THR A 129 11.84 -3.74 -11.76
C THR A 129 12.85 -2.62 -11.97
N LEU A 130 12.37 -1.38 -12.09
CA LEU A 130 13.25 -0.20 -12.13
C LEU A 130 14.16 -0.16 -10.89
N ALA A 131 13.62 -0.42 -9.70
CA ALA A 131 14.38 -0.46 -8.45
C ALA A 131 15.52 -1.51 -8.49
N THR A 132 15.22 -2.73 -8.95
CA THR A 132 16.25 -3.79 -9.06
C THR A 132 17.30 -3.49 -10.12
N SER A 133 16.92 -2.87 -11.24
CA SER A 133 17.86 -2.48 -12.30
C SER A 133 18.79 -1.36 -11.84
N ILE A 134 18.27 -0.36 -11.12
CA ILE A 134 19.08 0.70 -10.50
C ILE A 134 20.05 0.09 -9.50
N TRP A 135 19.57 -0.78 -8.62
CA TRP A 135 20.40 -1.46 -7.62
C TRP A 135 21.53 -2.27 -8.26
N SER A 136 21.22 -3.08 -9.27
CA SER A 136 22.22 -3.89 -9.98
C SER A 136 23.31 -3.03 -10.61
N ALA A 137 22.93 -2.02 -11.41
CA ALA A 137 23.88 -1.14 -12.08
C ALA A 137 24.70 -0.31 -11.09
N ALA A 138 24.08 0.20 -10.02
CA ALA A 138 24.77 0.97 -9.00
C ALA A 138 25.76 0.12 -8.18
N SER A 139 25.41 -1.15 -7.89
CA SER A 139 26.28 -2.08 -7.16
C SER A 139 27.55 -2.44 -7.96
N GLU A 140 27.46 -2.39 -9.29
CA GLU A 140 28.58 -2.60 -10.22
C GLU A 140 29.30 -1.28 -10.59
N ALA A 141 28.97 -0.17 -9.92
CA ALA A 141 29.47 1.18 -10.21
C ALA A 141 29.17 1.70 -11.65
N PHE A 142 28.19 1.11 -12.34
CA PHE A 142 27.69 1.56 -13.64
C PHE A 142 26.63 2.65 -13.51
N PHE A 143 27.00 3.79 -12.92
CA PHE A 143 26.07 4.90 -12.63
C PHE A 143 25.41 5.48 -13.89
N ALA A 144 26.12 5.52 -15.02
CA ALA A 144 25.56 5.97 -16.29
C ALA A 144 24.39 5.08 -16.75
N GLN A 145 24.49 3.76 -16.54
CA GLN A 145 23.41 2.81 -16.87
C GLN A 145 22.26 2.89 -15.86
N ALA A 146 22.54 3.22 -14.60
CA ALA A 146 21.52 3.42 -13.57
C ALA A 146 20.70 4.71 -13.75
N ALA A 147 21.24 5.72 -14.46
CA ALA A 147 20.63 7.03 -14.59
C ALA A 147 19.24 7.00 -15.26
N ALA A 148 19.10 6.30 -16.39
CA ALA A 148 17.83 6.20 -17.11
C ALA A 148 16.70 5.53 -16.30
N PRO A 149 16.88 4.33 -15.71
CA PRO A 149 15.84 3.72 -14.90
C PRO A 149 15.56 4.51 -13.61
N ALA A 150 16.56 5.19 -13.04
CA ALA A 150 16.35 6.09 -11.89
C ALA A 150 15.46 7.29 -12.26
N LEU A 151 15.72 7.94 -13.39
CA LEU A 151 14.90 9.05 -13.89
C LEU A 151 13.46 8.59 -14.15
N LEU A 152 13.27 7.44 -14.82
CA LEU A 152 11.95 6.87 -15.04
C LEU A 152 11.22 6.57 -13.73
N LEU A 153 11.92 5.99 -12.75
CA LEU A 153 11.33 5.71 -11.44
C LEU A 153 10.85 7.00 -10.76
N ILE A 154 11.65 8.06 -10.80
CA ILE A 154 11.28 9.37 -10.26
C ILE A 154 10.06 9.94 -10.98
N LEU A 155 10.06 9.95 -12.31
CA LEU A 155 8.95 10.51 -13.10
C LEU A 155 7.63 9.78 -12.84
N VAL A 156 7.66 8.44 -12.85
CA VAL A 156 6.48 7.60 -12.62
C VAL A 156 5.99 7.73 -11.17
N SER A 157 6.91 7.74 -10.20
CA SER A 157 6.55 7.87 -8.78
C SER A 157 6.02 9.26 -8.41
N SER A 158 6.39 10.29 -9.18
CA SER A 158 5.94 11.66 -8.97
C SER A 158 4.51 11.90 -9.45
N ALA A 159 4.00 11.11 -10.41
CA ALA A 159 2.67 11.30 -10.98
C ALA A 159 1.51 11.21 -9.94
N PRO A 160 1.44 10.19 -9.05
CA PRO A 160 0.39 10.13 -8.02
C PRO A 160 0.49 11.25 -6.98
N LEU A 161 1.72 11.71 -6.68
CA LEU A 161 1.97 12.85 -5.79
C LEU A 161 1.48 14.16 -6.41
N ALA A 162 1.82 14.40 -7.68
CA ALA A 162 1.37 15.58 -8.41
C ALA A 162 -0.16 15.60 -8.54
N PHE A 163 -0.77 14.46 -8.87
CA PHE A 163 -2.23 14.32 -8.94
C PHE A 163 -2.90 14.67 -7.61
N PHE A 164 -2.34 14.21 -6.49
CA PHE A 164 -2.84 14.53 -5.16
C PHE A 164 -2.71 16.01 -4.81
N MET A 165 -1.52 16.60 -4.99
CA MET A 165 -1.26 18.01 -4.69
C MET A 165 -2.12 18.98 -5.52
N LEU A 166 -2.38 18.65 -6.79
CA LEU A 166 -3.24 19.47 -7.65
C LEU A 166 -4.71 19.41 -7.22
N ARG A 167 -5.12 18.36 -6.50
CA ARG A 167 -6.49 18.17 -6.03
C ARG A 167 -6.75 18.81 -4.67
N GLU A 168 -5.77 18.87 -3.78
CA GLU A 168 -5.89 19.59 -2.50
C GLU A 168 -5.99 21.11 -2.67
N ARG A 169 -5.51 21.66 -3.79
CA ARG A 169 -5.61 23.09 -4.10
C ARG A 169 -6.97 23.55 -4.61
N LYS A 170 -7.92 22.65 -4.87
CA LYS A 170 -9.27 22.95 -5.38
C LYS A 170 -10.32 22.70 -4.32
#